data_AF-A0A7S2G8Y3-F1
#
_entry.id   AF-A0A7S2G8Y3-F1
#
_cell.length_a   1.000
_cell.length_b   1.000
_cell.length_c   1.000
_cell.angle_alpha   90.00
_cell.angle_beta   90.00
_cell.angle_gamma   90.00
#
_symmetry.space_group_name_H-M   'P 1'
#
loop_
_entity.id
_entity.type
_entity.pdbx_description
1 polymer ?
#
loop_
_entity_poly.entity_id
_entity_poly.type
_entity_poly.pdbx_seq_one_letter_code
_entity_poly.pdbx_strand_id
1 'polypeptide(L)'
;ARGGSSGSPLPAMGGGPGSDGAEGALAHPQLRPPPARAPSGQDEGPESAGRGFRRCGAYRESLAESCTQDFWHHVCYDEEAEPERTANPNCPEDATRLRGEFWLSKQAVDKKQVYFHCSSTLAQATTMCIAFRFSCPLDYLQLIERAGGSGGARREAVGLLRDGHIPANGVVLGVEHDPRHRGLLRMFVEHRNEIKDDMVLCECRGADLGHAVLHQEVYDSGTVIAYRVTVLHRDGARQSAVLQANAEEFEDAADSARAGSQYRMVEEPSPRFPISPCQVSQSLSPANRVFLYTATSHE
;
A
#
# COMPACT_ATOMS: atom_id res chain seq x y z
N ALA A 1 38.78 15.29 56.23
CA ALA A 1 38.37 16.43 55.36
C ALA A 1 37.48 15.85 54.28
N ARG A 2 36.15 15.85 54.38
CA ARG A 2 35.15 16.94 54.25
C ARG A 2 35.28 17.73 52.93
N GLY A 3 34.23 17.64 52.12
CA GLY A 3 33.92 18.41 50.91
C GLY A 3 33.31 17.46 49.86
N GLY A 4 32.02 17.41 49.58
CA GLY A 4 30.93 18.37 49.74
C GLY A 4 30.32 18.62 48.35
N SER A 5 29.47 17.72 47.87
CA SER A 5 28.72 17.90 46.61
C SER A 5 27.36 18.50 46.89
N SER A 6 27.17 19.73 46.44
CA SER A 6 25.93 20.50 46.52
C SER A 6 24.96 20.03 45.44
N GLY A 7 23.81 19.50 45.87
CA GLY A 7 22.66 19.21 45.03
C GLY A 7 21.98 20.49 44.53
N SER A 8 21.47 20.43 43.31
CA SER A 8 20.55 21.42 42.74
C SER A 8 19.12 20.85 42.78
N PRO A 9 18.11 21.62 43.23
CA PRO A 9 16.73 21.15 43.28
C PRO A 9 16.02 21.34 41.94
N LEU A 10 15.25 20.34 41.54
CA LEU A 10 14.28 20.40 40.45
C LEU A 10 13.03 21.20 40.89
N PRO A 11 12.48 22.09 40.06
CA PRO A 11 11.22 22.75 40.37
C PRO A 11 10.02 21.84 40.09
N ALA A 12 9.09 21.82 41.04
CA ALA A 12 7.78 21.19 40.93
C ALA A 12 6.92 21.91 39.88
N MET A 13 6.44 21.15 38.89
CA MET A 13 5.42 21.61 37.96
C MET A 13 4.05 21.30 38.56
N GLY A 14 3.32 22.38 38.85
CA GLY A 14 1.96 22.37 39.38
C GLY A 14 0.95 21.87 38.35
N GLY A 15 -0.07 21.19 38.86
CA GLY A 15 -1.26 20.82 38.11
C GLY A 15 -2.16 22.02 37.81
N GLY A 16 -2.81 21.94 36.66
CA GLY A 16 -3.98 22.75 36.30
C GLY A 16 -5.06 21.81 35.75
N PRO A 17 -6.31 21.91 36.23
CA PRO A 17 -7.42 21.14 35.69
C PRO A 17 -8.09 21.92 34.55
N GLY A 18 -8.57 21.21 33.53
CA GLY A 18 -9.57 21.75 32.61
C GLY A 18 -9.34 21.34 31.16
N SER A 19 -10.14 20.41 30.66
CA SER A 19 -11.20 20.71 29.69
C SER A 19 -11.78 19.39 29.19
N ASP A 20 -13.00 19.07 29.64
CA ASP A 20 -13.87 18.07 29.03
C ASP A 20 -14.28 18.60 27.65
N GLY A 21 -13.48 18.27 26.63
CA GLY A 21 -13.84 18.42 25.23
C GLY A 21 -14.58 17.18 24.79
N ALA A 22 -15.88 17.31 24.55
CA ALA A 22 -16.73 16.26 24.01
C ALA A 22 -16.15 15.71 22.70
N GLU A 23 -15.70 14.46 22.71
CA GLU A 23 -15.43 13.68 21.51
C GLU A 23 -16.73 13.52 20.72
N GLY A 24 -16.83 14.29 19.63
CA GLY A 24 -17.79 14.02 18.57
C GLY A 24 -17.41 12.71 17.90
N ALA A 25 -18.07 11.61 18.32
CA ALA A 25 -18.01 10.33 17.64
C ALA A 25 -18.39 10.54 16.17
N LEU A 26 -17.40 10.45 15.27
CA LEU A 26 -17.61 10.34 13.84
C LEU A 26 -18.28 9.00 13.56
N ALA A 27 -19.61 9.00 13.55
CA ALA A 27 -20.43 7.89 13.11
C ALA A 27 -20.22 7.71 11.60
N HIS A 28 -19.37 6.75 11.24
CA HIS A 28 -19.21 6.30 9.85
C HIS A 28 -20.47 5.52 9.40
N PRO A 29 -20.92 5.64 8.14
CA PRO A 29 -22.03 4.86 7.63
C PRO A 29 -21.73 3.37 7.79
N GLN A 30 -22.44 2.72 8.72
CA GLN A 30 -22.46 1.27 8.79
C GLN A 30 -23.11 0.74 7.52
N LEU A 31 -22.46 -0.24 6.90
CA LEU A 31 -23.09 -1.12 5.92
C LEU A 31 -24.43 -1.57 6.49
N ARG A 32 -25.50 -1.22 5.76
CA ARG A 32 -26.88 -1.55 6.09
C ARG A 32 -26.96 -3.06 6.33
N PRO A 33 -27.46 -3.55 7.49
CA PRO A 33 -27.71 -4.98 7.63
C PRO A 33 -28.67 -5.43 6.52
N PRO A 34 -28.50 -6.66 5.98
CA PRO A 34 -29.36 -7.15 4.93
C PRO A 34 -30.82 -7.11 5.40
N PRO A 35 -31.77 -6.72 4.54
CA PRO A 35 -33.17 -6.67 4.94
C PRO A 35 -33.62 -8.08 5.34
N ALA A 36 -34.25 -8.17 6.51
CA ALA A 36 -34.93 -9.38 6.94
C ALA A 36 -35.93 -9.80 5.84
N ARG A 37 -35.88 -11.09 5.46
CA ARG A 37 -36.84 -11.70 4.53
C ARG A 37 -38.26 -11.42 5.02
N ALA A 38 -39.00 -10.62 4.25
CA ALA A 38 -40.44 -10.49 4.42
C ALA A 38 -41.15 -11.74 3.83
N PRO A 39 -42.26 -12.17 4.43
CA PRO A 39 -43.01 -13.33 3.98
C PRO A 39 -43.72 -13.07 2.66
N SER A 40 -43.74 -14.11 1.82
CA SER A 40 -44.48 -14.17 0.56
C SER A 40 -45.99 -14.17 0.82
N GLY A 41 -46.68 -13.12 0.38
CA GLY A 41 -48.12 -13.06 0.26
C GLY A 41 -48.49 -12.47 -1.10
N GLN A 42 -49.04 -13.31 -1.98
CA GLN A 42 -49.76 -12.90 -3.19
C GLN A 42 -51.14 -12.39 -2.79
N ASP A 43 -51.60 -11.27 -3.36
CA ASP A 43 -52.87 -11.25 -4.10
C ASP A 43 -53.10 -9.93 -4.87
N GLU A 44 -53.88 -10.06 -5.94
CA GLU A 44 -54.05 -9.16 -7.09
C GLU A 44 -54.93 -7.91 -6.86
N GLY A 45 -54.80 -6.91 -7.74
CA GLY A 45 -55.79 -5.82 -7.88
C GLY A 45 -55.35 -4.64 -8.78
N PRO A 46 -56.12 -4.23 -9.82
CA PRO A 46 -55.61 -3.41 -10.94
C PRO A 46 -56.03 -1.92 -10.93
N GLU A 47 -55.39 -1.18 -11.84
CA GLU A 47 -55.79 0.11 -12.45
C GLU A 47 -55.87 1.39 -11.58
N SER A 48 -54.99 2.37 -11.85
CA SER A 48 -55.45 3.70 -12.27
C SER A 48 -54.34 4.52 -12.94
N ALA A 49 -54.79 5.38 -13.87
CA ALA A 49 -53.98 6.15 -14.79
C ALA A 49 -53.50 7.51 -14.23
N GLY A 50 -52.33 7.94 -14.72
CA GLY A 50 -52.06 9.34 -15.04
C GLY A 50 -51.29 10.16 -14.01
N ARG A 51 -50.08 10.60 -14.37
CA ARG A 51 -49.78 12.00 -14.73
C ARG A 51 -48.28 12.20 -14.90
N GLY A 52 -47.95 13.14 -15.78
CA GLY A 52 -46.63 13.37 -16.34
C GLY A 52 -45.55 13.69 -15.30
N PHE A 53 -44.42 13.02 -15.46
CA PHE A 53 -43.16 13.43 -14.88
C PHE A 53 -42.22 13.91 -15.98
N ARG A 54 -41.69 15.12 -15.77
CA ARG A 54 -40.71 15.78 -16.63
C ARG A 54 -39.48 14.87 -16.75
N ARG A 55 -39.06 14.59 -17.98
CA ARG A 55 -37.72 14.04 -18.29
C ARG A 55 -36.67 15.05 -17.86
N CYS A 56 -36.16 14.92 -16.64
CA CYS A 56 -34.79 15.33 -16.35
C CYS A 56 -33.86 14.30 -17.00
N GLY A 57 -32.91 14.79 -17.80
CA GLY A 57 -31.95 13.97 -18.53
C GLY A 57 -31.21 13.05 -17.56
N ALA A 58 -31.46 11.75 -17.70
CA ALA A 58 -30.60 10.74 -17.14
C ALA A 58 -29.29 10.77 -17.93
N TYR A 59 -28.31 11.53 -17.45
CA TYR A 59 -26.90 11.18 -17.61
C TYR A 59 -26.67 9.92 -16.76
N ARG A 60 -27.27 8.81 -17.20
CA ARG A 60 -26.79 7.48 -16.86
C ARG A 60 -25.76 7.18 -17.94
N GLU A 61 -24.58 7.79 -17.78
CA GLU A 61 -23.39 7.13 -18.29
C GLU A 61 -23.41 5.77 -17.62
N SER A 62 -23.73 4.78 -18.44
CA SER A 62 -23.35 3.40 -18.22
C SER A 62 -21.85 3.44 -17.96
N LEU A 63 -21.45 3.56 -16.70
CA LEU A 63 -20.20 3.04 -16.17
C LEU A 63 -20.30 1.54 -16.44
N ALA A 64 -20.07 1.17 -17.70
CA ALA A 64 -19.71 -0.18 -18.06
C ALA A 64 -18.61 -0.53 -17.08
N GLU A 65 -18.84 -1.56 -16.28
CA GLU A 65 -17.84 -2.17 -15.41
C GLU A 65 -16.68 -2.53 -16.32
N SER A 66 -15.77 -1.58 -16.55
CA SER A 66 -14.53 -1.80 -17.27
C SER A 66 -13.86 -2.92 -16.49
N CYS A 67 -13.67 -4.06 -17.16
CA CYS A 67 -13.04 -5.22 -16.55
C CYS A 67 -11.80 -4.72 -15.80
N THR A 68 -11.69 -5.00 -14.50
CA THR A 68 -10.60 -4.49 -13.65
C THR A 68 -9.21 -4.81 -14.23
N GLN A 69 -9.12 -5.84 -15.08
CA GLN A 69 -7.93 -6.21 -15.87
C GLN A 69 -7.45 -5.12 -16.82
N ASP A 70 -8.34 -4.25 -17.31
CA ASP A 70 -7.98 -3.15 -18.18
C ASP A 70 -7.28 -2.02 -17.42
N PHE A 71 -7.43 -1.97 -16.10
CA PHE A 71 -6.84 -0.91 -15.28
C PHE A 71 -5.41 -1.19 -14.82
N TRP A 72 -4.98 -2.45 -14.78
CA TRP A 72 -3.68 -2.85 -14.22
C TRP A 72 -2.74 -3.46 -15.27
N HIS A 73 -1.48 -3.04 -15.27
CA HIS A 73 -0.41 -3.93 -15.73
C HIS A 73 -0.20 -4.96 -14.63
N HIS A 74 -0.36 -6.24 -14.96
CA HIS A 74 -0.11 -7.36 -14.06
C HIS A 74 1.10 -8.14 -14.56
N VAL A 75 2.08 -8.33 -13.68
CA VAL A 75 3.33 -9.02 -13.98
C VAL A 75 3.58 -10.06 -12.90
N CYS A 76 3.68 -11.32 -13.30
CA CYS A 76 4.04 -12.44 -12.44
C CYS A 76 5.45 -12.92 -12.78
N TYR A 77 6.32 -13.02 -11.78
CA TYR A 77 7.72 -13.45 -11.94
C TYR A 77 7.87 -14.99 -11.98
N ASP A 78 6.87 -15.71 -11.44
CA ASP A 78 6.92 -17.17 -11.21
C ASP A 78 6.30 -17.99 -12.36
N GLU A 79 5.66 -17.36 -13.36
CA GLU A 79 4.99 -18.06 -14.48
C GLU A 79 5.94 -18.94 -15.32
N GLU A 80 7.24 -18.72 -15.23
CA GLU A 80 8.25 -19.47 -15.97
C GLU A 80 9.24 -20.11 -15.01
N ALA A 81 8.75 -21.13 -14.28
CA ALA A 81 9.62 -22.22 -13.87
C ALA A 81 10.19 -22.84 -15.16
N GLU A 82 11.34 -22.35 -15.62
CA GLU A 82 12.13 -22.97 -16.68
C GLU A 82 12.21 -24.46 -16.35
N PRO A 83 11.51 -25.34 -17.08
CA PRO A 83 11.61 -26.76 -16.82
C PRO A 83 13.07 -27.12 -17.09
N GLU A 84 13.76 -27.59 -16.06
CA GLU A 84 15.02 -28.33 -16.18
C GLU A 84 16.32 -27.55 -16.41
N ARG A 85 16.42 -26.26 -16.10
CA ARG A 85 17.74 -25.80 -15.64
C ARG A 85 17.94 -26.38 -14.25
N THR A 86 18.67 -27.50 -14.18
CA THR A 86 19.18 -28.08 -12.93
C THR A 86 19.87 -26.96 -12.16
N ALA A 87 19.12 -26.31 -11.27
CA ALA A 87 19.61 -25.25 -10.41
C ALA A 87 20.81 -25.85 -9.69
N ASN A 88 22.00 -25.37 -10.03
CA ASN A 88 23.20 -25.82 -9.35
C ASN A 88 23.09 -25.22 -7.94
N PRO A 89 22.87 -26.02 -6.90
CA PRO A 89 22.66 -25.49 -5.54
C PRO A 89 23.88 -24.74 -5.01
N ASN A 90 25.02 -24.82 -5.69
CA ASN A 90 26.25 -24.11 -5.37
C ASN A 90 26.41 -22.78 -6.12
N CYS A 91 25.44 -22.33 -6.92
CA CYS A 91 25.51 -21.02 -7.57
C CYS A 91 24.81 -19.97 -6.67
N PRO A 92 25.56 -19.11 -5.95
CA PRO A 92 24.97 -18.07 -5.09
C PRO A 92 24.18 -17.00 -5.89
N GLU A 93 24.28 -17.01 -7.22
CA GLU A 93 23.57 -16.06 -8.09
C GLU A 93 22.06 -16.31 -8.19
N ASP A 94 21.55 -17.52 -7.89
CA ASP A 94 20.11 -17.78 -7.93
C ASP A 94 19.36 -17.20 -6.71
N ALA A 95 20.07 -16.75 -5.66
CA ALA A 95 19.48 -16.16 -4.47
C ALA A 95 18.98 -14.71 -4.66
N THR A 96 19.32 -14.06 -5.79
CA THR A 96 19.01 -12.64 -6.03
C THR A 96 17.78 -12.42 -6.91
N ARG A 97 17.20 -13.48 -7.49
CA ARG A 97 16.03 -13.33 -8.36
C ARG A 97 14.79 -12.99 -7.55
N LEU A 98 14.10 -11.93 -7.98
CA LEU A 98 12.82 -11.52 -7.44
C LEU A 98 11.75 -12.60 -7.73
N ARG A 99 10.77 -12.72 -6.85
CA ARG A 99 9.66 -13.69 -6.93
C ARG A 99 8.33 -13.00 -6.68
N GLY A 100 7.23 -13.71 -6.92
CA GLY A 100 5.88 -13.21 -6.73
C GLY A 100 5.38 -12.41 -7.91
N GLU A 101 4.63 -11.35 -7.64
CA GLU A 101 3.93 -10.59 -8.67
C GLU A 101 3.66 -9.15 -8.24
N PHE A 102 3.41 -8.29 -9.23
CA PHE A 102 2.97 -6.93 -8.97
C PHE A 102 1.89 -6.45 -9.94
N TRP A 103 1.15 -5.44 -9.48
CA TRP A 103 0.19 -4.67 -10.25
C TRP A 103 0.60 -3.20 -10.27
N LEU A 104 0.52 -2.58 -11.44
CA LEU A 104 0.75 -1.15 -11.63
C LEU A 104 -0.43 -0.54 -12.38
N SER A 105 -1.00 0.57 -11.88
CA SER A 105 -2.11 1.24 -12.57
C SER A 105 -1.67 1.71 -13.96
N LYS A 106 -2.42 1.36 -15.02
CA LYS A 106 -2.15 1.80 -16.41
C LYS A 106 -2.41 3.29 -16.61
N GLN A 107 -3.32 3.85 -15.81
CA GLN A 107 -3.65 5.27 -15.83
C GLN A 107 -2.87 6.02 -14.75
N ALA A 108 -2.57 7.28 -15.04
CA ALA A 108 -2.06 8.22 -14.07
C ALA A 108 -3.12 8.46 -12.98
N VAL A 109 -2.65 8.62 -11.75
CA VAL A 109 -3.47 8.86 -10.58
C VAL A 109 -3.11 10.23 -10.03
N ASP A 110 -4.11 11.02 -9.66
CA ASP A 110 -3.88 12.34 -9.06
C ASP A 110 -3.19 12.20 -7.69
N LYS A 111 -2.40 13.20 -7.28
CA LYS A 111 -1.82 13.22 -5.92
C LYS A 111 -2.82 13.58 -4.83
N LYS A 112 -4.12 13.66 -5.13
CA LYS A 112 -5.14 14.16 -4.21
C LYS A 112 -6.47 13.45 -4.41
N GLN A 113 -7.18 13.25 -3.31
CA GLN A 113 -8.50 12.60 -3.27
C GLN A 113 -8.49 11.18 -3.84
N VAL A 114 -7.41 10.43 -3.60
CA VAL A 114 -7.27 9.05 -4.05
C VAL A 114 -7.50 8.12 -2.89
N TYR A 115 -8.35 7.13 -3.11
CA TYR A 115 -8.60 6.05 -2.17
C TYR A 115 -8.26 4.72 -2.83
N PHE A 116 -7.47 3.91 -2.15
CA PHE A 116 -7.18 2.54 -2.55
C PHE A 116 -7.47 1.60 -1.37
N HIS A 117 -8.07 0.47 -1.69
CA HIS A 117 -8.34 -0.59 -0.75
C HIS A 117 -7.95 -1.92 -1.36
N CYS A 118 -7.23 -2.72 -0.57
CA CYS A 118 -7.04 -4.13 -0.88
C CYS A 118 -7.29 -4.97 0.37
N SER A 119 -7.58 -6.25 0.14
CA SER A 119 -7.79 -7.24 1.19
C SER A 119 -6.95 -8.46 0.86
N SER A 120 -6.29 -9.02 1.86
CA SER A 120 -5.43 -10.19 1.71
C SER A 120 -5.48 -11.04 2.98
N THR A 121 -4.86 -12.22 2.96
CA THR A 121 -4.50 -12.88 4.23
C THR A 121 -3.41 -12.08 4.93
N LEU A 122 -3.30 -12.24 6.25
CA LEU A 122 -2.23 -11.61 7.02
C LEU A 122 -0.85 -12.16 6.61
N ALA A 123 -0.77 -13.46 6.31
CA ALA A 123 0.44 -14.09 5.76
C ALA A 123 0.90 -13.39 4.47
N GLN A 124 0.00 -13.21 3.49
CA GLN A 124 0.33 -12.51 2.25
C GLN A 124 0.73 -11.06 2.50
N ALA A 125 0.00 -10.35 3.37
CA ALA A 125 0.27 -8.95 3.70
C ALA A 125 1.69 -8.72 4.24
N THR A 126 2.23 -9.66 5.02
CA THR A 126 3.62 -9.55 5.55
C THR A 126 4.71 -9.64 4.47
N THR A 127 4.34 -10.02 3.26
CA THR A 127 5.22 -10.09 2.09
C THR A 127 4.80 -9.14 0.97
N MET A 128 3.86 -8.23 1.28
CA MET A 128 3.23 -7.33 0.33
C MET A 128 3.56 -5.88 0.67
N CYS A 129 3.60 -5.02 -0.34
CA CYS A 129 3.61 -3.58 -0.15
C CYS A 129 2.69 -2.86 -1.14
N ILE A 130 2.23 -1.69 -0.70
CA ILE A 130 1.51 -0.72 -1.52
C ILE A 130 2.45 0.47 -1.68
N ALA A 131 2.77 0.88 -2.91
CA ALA A 131 3.47 2.12 -3.17
C ALA A 131 2.53 3.14 -3.83
N PHE A 132 2.32 4.24 -3.12
CA PHE A 132 1.58 5.42 -3.57
C PHE A 132 2.53 6.46 -4.14
N ARG A 133 1.98 7.37 -4.98
CA ARG A 133 2.77 8.36 -5.72
C ARG A 133 3.92 7.71 -6.50
N PHE A 134 3.70 6.48 -6.98
CA PHE A 134 4.71 5.70 -7.66
C PHE A 134 5.04 6.35 -9.01
N SER A 135 6.32 6.61 -9.23
CA SER A 135 6.86 7.08 -10.51
C SER A 135 8.20 6.41 -10.77
N CYS A 136 8.45 6.05 -12.03
CA CYS A 136 9.70 5.42 -12.46
C CYS A 136 10.20 6.06 -13.77
N PRO A 137 11.46 5.79 -14.17
CA PRO A 137 11.96 6.14 -15.50
C PRO A 137 11.10 5.57 -16.64
N LEU A 138 11.03 6.29 -17.76
CA LEU A 138 10.13 5.96 -18.88
C LEU A 138 10.48 4.61 -19.55
N ASP A 139 11.75 4.25 -19.61
CA ASP A 139 12.22 2.95 -20.10
C ASP A 139 11.71 1.79 -19.24
N TYR A 140 11.71 1.94 -17.91
CA TYR A 140 11.09 0.95 -17.01
C TYR A 140 9.58 0.89 -17.18
N LEU A 141 8.90 2.03 -17.36
CA LEU A 141 7.47 2.03 -17.63
C LEU A 141 7.14 1.26 -18.93
N GLN A 142 7.88 1.50 -20.01
CA GLN A 142 7.72 0.74 -21.26
C GLN A 142 8.02 -0.75 -21.09
N LEU A 143 8.99 -1.10 -20.23
CA LEU A 143 9.30 -2.48 -19.91
C LEU A 143 8.12 -3.16 -19.18
N ILE A 144 7.52 -2.47 -18.20
CA ILE A 144 6.33 -2.95 -17.47
C ILE A 144 5.14 -3.09 -18.42
N GLU A 145 4.92 -2.14 -19.33
CA GLU A 145 3.86 -2.21 -20.35
C GLU A 145 4.01 -3.44 -21.25
N ARG A 146 5.25 -3.77 -21.67
CA ARG A 146 5.55 -4.98 -22.45
C ARG A 146 5.35 -6.25 -21.63
N ALA A 147 5.77 -6.25 -20.36
CA ALA A 147 5.63 -7.40 -19.45
C ALA A 147 4.16 -7.71 -19.10
N GLY A 148 3.29 -6.70 -19.07
CA GLY A 148 1.84 -6.88 -18.91
C GLY A 148 1.10 -7.23 -20.21
N GLY A 149 1.80 -7.33 -21.35
CA GLY A 149 1.23 -7.66 -22.65
C GLY A 149 1.15 -9.17 -22.92
N SER A 150 1.11 -9.56 -24.20
CA SER A 150 1.10 -10.96 -24.64
C SER A 150 2.20 -11.20 -25.69
N GLY A 151 2.71 -12.44 -25.78
CA GLY A 151 3.70 -12.85 -26.79
C GLY A 151 5.16 -12.83 -26.33
N GLY A 152 6.10 -13.03 -27.25
CA GLY A 152 7.53 -13.23 -26.93
C GLY A 152 8.20 -12.03 -26.25
N ALA A 153 7.78 -10.80 -26.56
CA ALA A 153 8.30 -9.59 -25.91
C ALA A 153 7.95 -9.51 -24.41
N ARG A 154 6.86 -10.18 -24.00
CA ARG A 154 6.44 -10.29 -22.60
C ARG A 154 7.52 -10.99 -21.78
N ARG A 155 7.97 -12.16 -22.27
CA ARG A 155 8.94 -13.03 -21.60
C ARG A 155 10.28 -12.34 -21.35
N GLU A 156 10.82 -11.67 -22.37
CA GLU A 156 12.05 -10.89 -22.25
C GLU A 156 11.90 -9.78 -21.21
N ALA A 157 10.79 -9.04 -21.25
CA ALA A 157 10.53 -7.95 -20.32
C ALA A 157 10.38 -8.43 -18.86
N VAL A 158 9.67 -9.54 -18.64
CA VAL A 158 9.55 -10.16 -17.31
C VAL A 158 10.92 -10.61 -16.80
N GLY A 159 11.75 -11.24 -17.65
CA GLY A 159 13.11 -11.64 -17.29
C GLY A 159 13.96 -10.46 -16.80
N LEU A 160 13.95 -9.35 -17.54
CA LEU A 160 14.67 -8.13 -17.16
C LEU A 160 14.16 -7.52 -15.84
N LEU A 161 12.84 -7.50 -15.62
CA LEU A 161 12.23 -7.00 -14.38
C LEU A 161 12.46 -7.93 -13.18
N ARG A 162 12.70 -9.22 -13.42
CA ARG A 162 12.96 -10.21 -12.37
C ARG A 162 14.40 -10.15 -11.86
N ASP A 163 15.33 -9.76 -12.73
CA ASP A 163 16.77 -9.73 -12.45
C ASP A 163 17.23 -8.37 -11.86
N GLY A 164 16.32 -7.40 -11.67
CA GLY A 164 16.67 -6.07 -11.17
C GLY A 164 15.52 -5.35 -10.44
N HIS A 165 15.88 -4.41 -9.56
CA HIS A 165 14.91 -3.56 -8.88
C HIS A 165 14.50 -2.40 -9.79
N ILE A 166 13.22 -2.04 -9.77
CA ILE A 166 12.69 -0.91 -10.51
C ILE A 166 13.11 0.39 -9.80
N PRO A 167 13.93 1.26 -10.43
CA PRO A 167 14.22 2.58 -9.88
C PRO A 167 12.93 3.38 -9.81
N ALA A 168 12.54 3.82 -8.62
CA ALA A 168 11.26 4.46 -8.40
C ALA A 168 11.34 5.52 -7.32
N ASN A 169 10.42 6.47 -7.39
CA ASN A 169 10.00 7.29 -6.27
C ASN A 169 8.59 6.88 -5.88
N GLY A 170 8.29 6.91 -4.58
CA GLY A 170 7.00 6.53 -4.05
C GLY A 170 7.02 6.41 -2.53
N VAL A 171 5.83 6.46 -1.95
CA VAL A 171 5.58 6.23 -0.53
C VAL A 171 5.14 4.79 -0.37
N VAL A 172 5.96 3.98 0.29
CA VAL A 172 5.74 2.55 0.49
C VAL A 172 5.02 2.35 1.82
N LEU A 173 3.96 1.57 1.79
CA LEU A 173 3.13 1.24 2.93
C LEU A 173 3.03 -0.28 3.02
N GLY A 174 3.10 -0.81 4.23
CA GLY A 174 3.04 -2.25 4.40
C GLY A 174 2.88 -2.68 5.85
N VAL A 175 2.76 -3.98 6.01
CA VAL A 175 2.77 -4.68 7.30
C VAL A 175 3.92 -5.67 7.28
N GLU A 176 4.66 -5.79 8.37
CA GLU A 176 5.75 -6.74 8.51
C GLU A 176 5.89 -7.23 9.95
N HIS A 177 6.72 -8.24 10.16
CA HIS A 177 7.15 -8.61 11.50
C HIS A 177 7.98 -7.49 12.12
N ASP A 178 7.71 -7.16 13.38
CA ASP A 178 8.49 -6.17 14.09
C ASP A 178 9.94 -6.69 14.28
N PRO A 179 10.97 -5.97 13.78
CA PRO A 179 12.36 -6.42 13.89
C PRO A 179 12.84 -6.50 15.34
N ARG A 180 12.17 -5.78 16.25
CA ARG A 180 12.45 -5.78 17.70
C ARG A 180 11.79 -6.96 18.40
N HIS A 181 10.72 -7.54 17.83
CA HIS A 181 9.97 -8.63 18.46
C HIS A 181 9.28 -9.56 17.45
N ARG A 182 9.78 -10.80 17.35
CA ARG A 182 9.33 -11.82 16.36
C ARG A 182 7.83 -12.14 16.39
N GLY A 183 7.17 -12.00 17.54
CA GLY A 183 5.73 -12.27 17.70
C GLY A 183 4.81 -11.07 17.42
N LEU A 184 5.36 -9.89 17.17
CA LEU A 184 4.58 -8.69 16.89
C LEU A 184 4.61 -8.39 15.39
N LEU A 185 3.50 -7.86 14.89
CA LEU A 185 3.40 -7.24 13.59
C LEU A 185 3.35 -5.73 13.75
N ARG A 186 3.98 -5.02 12.82
CA ARG A 186 3.89 -3.56 12.71
C ARG A 186 3.43 -3.17 11.32
N MET A 187 2.71 -2.05 11.24
CA MET A 187 2.50 -1.33 9.99
C MET A 187 3.51 -0.19 9.89
N PHE A 188 3.90 0.18 8.68
CA PHE A 188 4.90 1.22 8.46
C PHE A 188 4.57 2.09 7.23
N VAL A 189 5.14 3.29 7.24
CA VAL A 189 5.27 4.18 6.09
C VAL A 189 6.76 4.39 5.83
N GLU A 190 7.17 4.16 4.60
CA GLU A 190 8.56 4.20 4.16
C GLU A 190 8.69 5.05 2.91
N HIS A 191 9.81 5.78 2.84
CA HIS A 191 10.16 6.55 1.66
C HIS A 191 11.68 6.58 1.53
N ARG A 192 12.18 6.28 0.33
CA ARG A 192 13.62 6.12 0.03
C ARG A 192 14.34 5.18 1.00
N ASN A 193 13.74 4.03 1.28
CA ASN A 193 14.27 3.01 2.19
C ASN A 193 14.47 3.49 3.66
N GLU A 194 13.87 4.62 4.03
CA GLU A 194 13.79 5.10 5.41
C GLU A 194 12.37 4.96 5.94
N ILE A 195 12.22 4.29 7.09
CA ILE A 195 10.94 4.22 7.80
C ILE A 195 10.66 5.61 8.38
N LYS A 196 9.62 6.27 7.86
CA LYS A 196 9.20 7.61 8.31
C LYS A 196 8.28 7.53 9.52
N ASP A 197 7.42 6.52 9.56
CA ASP A 197 6.54 6.25 10.69
C ASP A 197 6.23 4.74 10.79
N ASP A 198 6.06 4.23 12.01
CA ASP A 198 5.68 2.83 12.26
C ASP A 198 4.84 2.68 13.52
N MET A 199 3.96 1.67 13.53
CA MET A 199 3.12 1.36 14.68
C MET A 199 2.92 -0.14 14.82
N VAL A 200 3.03 -0.64 16.05
CA VAL A 200 2.69 -2.03 16.38
C VAL A 200 1.19 -2.23 16.13
N LEU A 201 0.85 -3.21 15.31
CA LEU A 201 -0.51 -3.51 14.90
C LEU A 201 -1.16 -4.53 15.84
N CYS A 202 -0.51 -5.68 16.02
CA CYS A 202 -1.00 -6.76 16.85
C CYS A 202 0.10 -7.79 17.20
N GLU A 203 -0.19 -8.65 18.17
CA GLU A 203 0.55 -9.89 18.37
C GLU A 203 -0.08 -10.97 17.47
N CYS A 204 0.74 -11.69 16.72
CA CYS A 204 0.26 -12.80 15.89
C CYS A 204 1.22 -13.98 15.97
N ARG A 205 0.67 -15.16 16.26
CA ARG A 205 1.42 -16.42 16.18
C ARG A 205 1.42 -16.89 14.73
N GLY A 206 2.48 -17.60 14.31
CA GLY A 206 2.64 -18.02 12.91
C GLY A 206 1.47 -18.85 12.36
N ALA A 207 0.79 -19.62 13.21
CA ALA A 207 -0.37 -20.42 12.83
C ALA A 207 -1.61 -19.57 12.45
N ASP A 208 -1.71 -18.34 12.96
CA ASP A 208 -2.88 -17.48 12.75
C ASP A 208 -2.76 -16.61 11.48
N LEU A 209 -1.54 -16.43 10.95
CA LEU A 209 -1.26 -15.58 9.79
C LEU A 209 -2.06 -16.00 8.54
N GLY A 210 -2.23 -17.30 8.31
CA GLY A 210 -2.96 -17.81 7.14
C GLY A 210 -4.48 -17.72 7.27
N HIS A 211 -5.01 -17.39 8.46
CA HIS A 211 -6.44 -17.39 8.73
C HIS A 211 -7.02 -16.01 9.02
N ALA A 212 -6.18 -15.05 9.44
CA ALA A 212 -6.60 -13.67 9.62
C ALA A 212 -6.69 -12.96 8.26
N VAL A 213 -7.72 -12.13 8.10
CA VAL A 213 -7.90 -11.25 6.94
C VAL A 213 -7.39 -9.87 7.29
N LEU A 214 -6.58 -9.29 6.41
CA LEU A 214 -6.09 -7.93 6.53
C LEU A 214 -6.75 -7.05 5.47
N HIS A 215 -7.38 -5.96 5.90
CA HIS A 215 -7.78 -4.87 5.03
C HIS A 215 -6.76 -3.74 5.14
N GLN A 216 -6.28 -3.27 3.99
CA GLN A 216 -5.35 -2.16 3.88
C GLN A 216 -6.01 -1.06 3.05
N GLU A 217 -6.08 0.13 3.62
CA GLU A 217 -6.75 1.28 3.05
C GLU A 217 -5.77 2.44 3.04
N VAL A 218 -5.54 3.02 1.86
CA VAL A 218 -4.69 4.19 1.69
C VAL A 218 -5.54 5.32 1.13
N TYR A 219 -5.49 6.46 1.80
CA TYR A 219 -6.16 7.68 1.37
C TYR A 219 -5.13 8.80 1.24
N ASP A 220 -4.94 9.30 0.02
CA ASP A 220 -4.11 10.46 -0.27
C ASP A 220 -5.01 11.68 -0.48
N SER A 221 -5.01 12.59 0.49
CA SER A 221 -5.79 13.83 0.43
C SER A 221 -5.14 14.93 -0.41
N GLY A 222 -3.85 14.79 -0.76
CA GLY A 222 -3.00 15.86 -1.28
C GLY A 222 -1.99 16.36 -0.26
N THR A 223 -2.43 16.60 0.98
CA THR A 223 -1.62 17.14 2.08
C THR A 223 -1.24 16.09 3.11
N VAL A 224 -2.04 15.02 3.23
CA VAL A 224 -1.82 13.92 4.17
C VAL A 224 -2.10 12.60 3.45
N ILE A 225 -1.21 11.64 3.66
CA ILE A 225 -1.42 10.24 3.29
C ILE A 225 -1.80 9.49 4.57
N ALA A 226 -3.03 8.99 4.61
CA ALA A 226 -3.54 8.17 5.71
C ALA A 226 -3.51 6.69 5.32
N TYR A 227 -2.87 5.87 6.14
CA TYR A 227 -2.80 4.43 5.97
C TYR A 227 -3.53 3.76 7.11
N ARG A 228 -4.67 3.12 6.82
CA ARG A 228 -5.45 2.38 7.79
C ARG A 228 -5.31 0.89 7.52
N VAL A 229 -5.11 0.15 8.60
CA VAL A 229 -5.05 -1.31 8.57
C VAL A 229 -6.11 -1.86 9.51
N THR A 230 -6.87 -2.84 9.06
CA THR A 230 -7.83 -3.59 9.88
C THR A 230 -7.54 -5.08 9.79
N VAL A 231 -7.25 -5.71 10.93
CA VAL A 231 -7.10 -7.15 11.08
C VAL A 231 -8.43 -7.74 11.53
N LEU A 232 -8.92 -8.75 10.82
CA LEU A 232 -10.06 -9.58 11.20
C LEU A 232 -9.54 -10.98 11.52
N HIS A 233 -9.56 -11.34 12.80
CA HIS A 233 -9.11 -12.64 13.29
C HIS A 233 -10.18 -13.71 13.07
N ARG A 234 -9.76 -14.97 13.06
CA ARG A 234 -10.64 -16.14 12.85
C ARG A 234 -11.73 -16.28 13.92
N ASP A 235 -11.44 -15.85 15.14
CA ASP A 235 -12.38 -15.84 16.27
C ASP A 235 -13.40 -14.68 16.19
N GLY A 236 -13.29 -13.84 15.16
CA GLY A 236 -14.12 -12.65 14.96
C GLY A 236 -13.59 -11.40 15.65
N ALA A 237 -12.48 -11.48 16.39
CA ALA A 237 -11.84 -10.29 16.96
C ALA A 237 -11.37 -9.36 15.85
N ARG A 238 -11.48 -8.05 16.10
CA ARG A 238 -11.10 -7.01 15.15
C ARG A 238 -10.13 -6.03 15.80
N GLN A 239 -9.07 -5.70 15.09
CA GLN A 239 -8.12 -4.67 15.46
C GLN A 239 -7.91 -3.71 14.30
N SER A 240 -7.80 -2.42 14.58
CA SER A 240 -7.58 -1.39 13.56
C SER A 240 -6.54 -0.40 14.05
N ALA A 241 -5.65 0.03 13.15
CA ALA A 241 -4.64 1.05 13.40
C ALA A 241 -4.54 1.99 12.20
N VAL A 242 -4.06 3.22 12.44
CA VAL A 242 -3.93 4.25 11.40
C VAL A 242 -2.60 4.98 11.57
N LEU A 243 -1.84 5.09 10.48
CA LEU A 243 -0.71 6.00 10.34
C LEU A 243 -1.12 7.20 9.47
N GLN A 244 -0.58 8.37 9.77
CA GLN A 244 -0.78 9.57 8.98
C GLN A 244 0.58 10.22 8.76
N ALA A 245 0.92 10.44 7.50
CA ALA A 245 2.15 11.13 7.15
C ALA A 245 1.86 12.38 6.31
N ASN A 246 2.62 13.45 6.55
CA ASN A 246 2.48 14.68 5.79
C ASN A 246 3.03 14.46 4.38
N ALA A 247 2.21 14.77 3.38
CA ALA A 247 2.58 14.66 1.97
C ALA A 247 3.83 15.46 1.60
N GLU A 248 4.05 16.59 2.27
CA GLU A 248 5.20 17.48 2.03
C GLU A 248 6.54 16.80 2.35
N GLU A 249 6.56 15.81 3.24
CA GLU A 249 7.76 15.05 3.59
C GLU A 249 8.23 14.12 2.46
N PHE A 250 7.33 13.79 1.52
CA PHE A 250 7.59 12.88 0.40
C PHE A 250 7.77 13.60 -0.94
N GLU A 251 7.41 14.88 -0.98
CA GLU A 251 7.70 15.76 -2.11
C GLU A 251 9.17 16.18 -2.03
N ASP A 252 10.08 15.29 -2.41
CA ASP A 252 11.50 15.58 -2.38
C ASP A 252 11.85 16.75 -3.31
N ALA A 253 12.36 17.83 -2.71
CA ALA A 253 13.79 18.12 -2.61
C ALA A 253 14.70 17.93 -3.86
N ALA A 254 14.14 17.83 -5.07
CA ALA A 254 14.89 18.05 -6.31
C ALA A 254 15.65 19.40 -6.27
N ASP A 255 15.16 20.37 -5.48
CA ASP A 255 15.81 21.64 -5.23
C ASP A 255 16.92 21.59 -4.16
N SER A 256 16.84 20.71 -3.17
CA SER A 256 17.84 20.65 -2.07
C SER A 256 19.14 19.96 -2.47
N ALA A 257 19.14 19.16 -3.55
CA ALA A 257 20.37 18.55 -4.08
C ALA A 257 21.35 19.57 -4.70
N ARG A 258 20.95 20.83 -4.88
CA ARG A 258 21.88 21.94 -5.20
C ARG A 258 22.64 22.45 -3.98
N ALA A 259 22.27 22.08 -2.76
CA ALA A 259 22.92 22.52 -1.53
C ALA A 259 24.10 21.60 -1.14
N GLY A 260 25.16 21.60 -1.97
CA GLY A 260 26.56 21.46 -1.51
C GLY A 260 27.06 20.21 -0.77
N SER A 261 26.26 19.17 -0.51
CA SER A 261 26.77 17.96 0.14
C SER A 261 27.53 17.08 -0.86
N GLN A 262 28.86 17.07 -0.78
CA GLN A 262 29.76 16.33 -1.67
C GLN A 262 29.77 14.81 -1.43
N TYR A 263 28.99 14.29 -0.47
CA TYR A 263 28.89 12.86 -0.19
C TYR A 263 27.51 12.36 -0.60
N ARG A 264 27.41 11.86 -1.83
CA ARG A 264 26.22 11.15 -2.31
C ARG A 264 26.23 9.77 -1.66
N MET A 265 25.47 9.61 -0.57
CA MET A 265 25.26 8.31 0.05
C MET A 265 24.64 7.39 -1.01
N VAL A 266 25.26 6.24 -1.28
CA VAL A 266 24.70 5.26 -2.21
C VAL A 266 23.52 4.62 -1.49
N GLU A 267 22.30 4.95 -1.90
CA GLU A 267 21.10 4.32 -1.40
C GLU A 267 21.03 2.89 -1.94
N GLU A 268 21.15 1.90 -1.05
CA GLU A 268 21.04 0.48 -1.40
C GLU A 268 19.60 0.14 -1.80
N PRO A 269 19.35 -0.82 -2.71
CA PRO A 269 18.01 -1.28 -3.05
C PRO A 269 17.23 -1.80 -1.84
N SER A 270 15.89 -1.73 -1.89
CA SER A 270 15.08 -2.29 -0.81
C SER A 270 15.30 -3.81 -0.75
N PRO A 271 15.69 -4.39 0.40
CA PRO A 271 15.83 -5.84 0.51
C PRO A 271 14.48 -6.57 0.50
N ARG A 272 13.36 -5.84 0.54
CA ARG A 272 11.99 -6.39 0.71
C ARG A 272 11.18 -6.38 -0.57
N PHE A 273 11.37 -5.36 -1.41
CA PHE A 273 10.45 -5.03 -2.50
C PHE A 273 11.24 -4.80 -3.78
N PRO A 274 10.67 -5.07 -4.97
CA PRO A 274 11.37 -4.99 -6.25
C PRO A 274 11.55 -3.53 -6.72
N ILE A 275 11.81 -2.61 -5.80
CA ILE A 275 11.98 -1.18 -6.05
C ILE A 275 13.27 -0.69 -5.41
N SER A 276 13.92 0.25 -6.08
CA SER A 276 15.10 0.94 -5.57
C SER A 276 14.88 2.45 -5.64
N PRO A 277 15.48 3.23 -4.74
CA PRO A 277 15.38 4.68 -4.82
C PRO A 277 15.93 5.21 -6.15
N CYS A 278 15.15 6.05 -6.81
CA CYS A 278 15.56 6.66 -8.06
C CYS A 278 16.70 7.67 -7.86
N GLN A 279 17.72 7.63 -8.71
CA GLN A 279 18.80 8.61 -8.67
C GLN A 279 18.29 9.99 -9.14
N VAL A 280 18.65 11.06 -8.42
CA VAL A 280 18.29 12.47 -8.72
C VAL A 280 18.46 12.90 -10.19
N SER A 281 19.38 12.27 -10.94
CA SER A 281 19.64 12.58 -12.35
C SER A 281 18.67 11.93 -13.35
N GLN A 282 17.83 10.99 -12.91
CA GLN A 282 16.89 10.29 -13.77
C GLN A 282 15.62 11.12 -13.95
N SER A 283 15.17 11.27 -15.20
CA SER A 283 13.89 11.89 -15.50
C SER A 283 12.78 10.90 -15.19
N LEU A 284 12.09 11.11 -14.07
CA LEU A 284 10.90 10.35 -13.71
C LEU A 284 9.70 10.75 -14.57
N SER A 285 8.77 9.82 -14.80
CA SER A 285 7.46 10.15 -15.34
C SER A 285 6.75 11.17 -14.43
N PRO A 286 6.15 12.24 -14.98
CA PRO A 286 5.37 13.19 -14.19
C PRO A 286 4.08 12.58 -13.63
N ALA A 287 3.65 11.45 -14.19
CA ALA A 287 2.45 10.74 -13.77
C ALA A 287 2.73 9.86 -12.56
N ASN A 288 1.87 9.98 -11.55
CA ASN A 288 1.86 9.09 -10.40
C ASN A 288 0.99 7.88 -10.69
N ARG A 289 1.32 6.76 -10.07
CA ARG A 289 0.61 5.49 -10.20
C ARG A 289 0.44 4.85 -8.83
N VAL A 290 -0.43 3.85 -8.76
CA VAL A 290 -0.50 2.92 -7.63
C VAL A 290 0.24 1.66 -8.04
N PHE A 291 1.17 1.23 -7.20
CA PHE A 291 1.92 -0.01 -7.35
C PHE A 291 1.61 -0.92 -6.16
N LEU A 292 1.33 -2.19 -6.43
CA LEU A 292 1.06 -3.21 -5.42
C LEU A 292 1.96 -4.40 -5.74
N TYR A 293 2.76 -4.86 -4.80
CA TYR A 293 3.63 -6.03 -4.97
C TYR A 293 3.42 -7.03 -3.84
N THR A 294 3.47 -8.31 -4.16
CA THR A 294 3.51 -9.42 -3.21
C THR A 294 4.63 -10.39 -3.59
N ALA A 295 5.44 -10.82 -2.63
CA ALA A 295 6.50 -11.80 -2.87
C ALA A 295 5.98 -13.24 -3.01
N THR A 296 4.68 -13.45 -2.77
CA THR A 296 3.99 -14.73 -2.96
C THR A 296 2.89 -14.55 -4.01
N SER A 297 2.88 -15.38 -5.05
CA SER A 297 1.85 -15.35 -6.08
C SER A 297 0.49 -15.76 -5.49
N HIS A 298 -0.56 -15.09 -5.90
CA HIS A 298 -1.93 -15.48 -5.62
C HIS A 298 -2.27 -16.74 -6.45
N GLU A 299 -2.36 -17.89 -5.79
CA GLU A 299 -2.92 -19.12 -6.37
C GLU A 299 -4.46 -19.07 -6.49
#